data_AF-A0A6C0IMW6-F1
#
_entry.id   AF-A0A6C0IMW6-F1
#
_cell.length_a   1.000
_cell.length_b   1.000
_cell.length_c   1.000
_cell.angle_alpha   90.00
_cell.angle_beta   90.00
_cell.angle_gamma   90.00
#
_symmetry.space_group_name_H-M   'P 1'
#
loop_
_entity.id
_entity.type
_entity.pdbx_description
1 polymer ?
#
loop_
_entity_poly.entity_id
_entity_poly.type
_entity_poly.pdbx_seq_one_letter_code
_entity_poly.pdbx_strand_id
1 'polypeptide(L)'
;MQTRSQTKMKKEEANIFIKLEDEFPEKYCNYLNEKLEKKEIKSETELELESELDFVYDFDYASECWKSNKQYVGNGCYKYKCQCITKKGNPCVRTALPGEINCKIHLK
;
A
#
# COMPACT_ATOMS: atom_id res chain seq x y z
N MET A 1 36.72 -28.66 32.46
CA MET A 1 36.92 -27.35 31.81
C MET A 1 35.61 -26.91 31.20
N GLN A 2 35.06 -25.81 31.73
CA GLN A 2 34.10 -24.84 31.17
C GLN A 2 32.92 -25.33 30.29
N THR A 3 31.72 -25.09 30.82
CA THR A 3 30.37 -25.38 30.28
C THR A 3 30.04 -24.62 29.01
N ARG A 4 29.38 -25.26 28.03
CA ARG A 4 28.72 -24.55 26.92
C ARG A 4 27.20 -24.68 27.03
N SER A 5 26.63 -23.66 27.66
CA SER A 5 25.21 -23.35 27.76
C SER A 5 24.65 -22.89 26.42
N GLN A 6 23.40 -23.31 26.13
CA GLN A 6 22.34 -22.60 25.36
C GLN A 6 22.62 -22.37 23.85
N THR A 7 21.70 -22.49 22.90
CA THR A 7 20.24 -22.36 22.94
C THR A 7 19.64 -23.13 21.75
N LYS A 8 18.52 -23.81 21.96
CA LYS A 8 17.74 -24.51 20.93
C LYS A 8 17.31 -23.53 19.84
N MET A 9 17.50 -23.91 18.58
CA MET A 9 16.91 -23.25 17.41
C MET A 9 15.39 -23.27 17.54
N LYS A 10 14.81 -22.23 18.13
CA LYS A 10 13.38 -21.95 17.98
C LYS A 10 13.21 -21.35 16.59
N LYS A 11 12.68 -22.15 15.66
CA LYS A 11 11.90 -21.58 14.56
C LYS A 11 10.69 -20.94 15.23
N GLU A 12 10.78 -19.63 15.45
CA GLU A 12 9.60 -18.81 15.65
C GLU A 12 8.89 -18.75 14.30
N GLU A 13 8.17 -19.82 13.98
CA GLU A 13 6.98 -19.69 13.16
C GLU A 13 6.10 -18.74 13.94
N ALA A 14 6.05 -17.48 13.51
CA ALA A 14 5.04 -16.54 13.95
C ALA A 14 3.71 -17.16 13.58
N ASN A 15 3.19 -17.92 14.53
CA ASN A 15 1.88 -18.52 14.52
C ASN A 15 0.90 -17.36 14.66
N ILE A 16 0.66 -16.66 13.55
CA ILE A 16 -0.48 -15.77 13.43
C ILE A 16 -1.67 -16.71 13.30
N PHE A 17 -2.14 -17.17 14.46
CA PHE A 17 -3.39 -17.85 14.65
C PHE A 17 -4.48 -16.81 14.36
N ILE A 18 -4.76 -16.58 13.08
CA ILE A 18 -6.00 -15.94 12.68
C ILE A 18 -7.06 -16.97 13.02
N LYS A 19 -7.74 -16.75 14.14
CA LYS A 19 -8.99 -17.43 14.47
C LYS A 19 -9.91 -17.24 13.26
N LEU A 20 -10.05 -18.29 12.46
CA LEU A 20 -10.79 -18.32 11.21
C LEU A 20 -12.21 -18.82 11.49
N GLU A 21 -12.80 -18.30 12.55
CA GLU A 21 -14.19 -18.47 12.94
C GLU A 21 -14.64 -17.11 13.43
N ASP A 22 -15.19 -16.33 12.51
CA ASP A 22 -16.39 -15.51 12.71
C ASP A 22 -16.69 -14.80 11.37
N GLU A 23 -17.75 -15.30 10.73
CA GLU A 23 -18.56 -14.60 9.72
C GLU A 23 -17.86 -14.14 8.44
N PHE A 24 -17.59 -15.09 7.53
CA PHE A 24 -17.58 -14.77 6.10
C PHE A 24 -19.02 -14.35 5.70
N PRO A 25 -19.29 -13.08 5.36
CA PRO A 25 -20.67 -12.63 5.23
C PRO A 25 -21.25 -13.14 3.91
N GLU A 26 -22.16 -14.11 3.98
CA GLU A 26 -23.07 -14.49 2.88
C GLU A 26 -23.80 -13.27 2.27
N LYS A 27 -23.80 -12.12 2.97
CA LYS A 27 -24.25 -10.82 2.48
C LYS A 27 -23.58 -10.35 1.19
N TYR A 28 -22.36 -10.79 0.85
CA TYR A 28 -21.72 -10.34 -0.39
C TYR A 28 -22.33 -11.01 -1.64
N CYS A 29 -22.89 -12.22 -1.51
CA CYS A 29 -23.51 -12.93 -2.64
C CYS A 29 -24.91 -12.41 -2.98
N ASN A 30 -25.70 -11.94 -2.00
CA ASN A 30 -27.03 -11.39 -2.28
C ASN A 30 -26.98 -10.01 -2.96
N TYR A 31 -25.93 -9.21 -2.73
CA TYR A 31 -25.72 -7.95 -3.44
C TYR A 31 -25.48 -8.14 -4.94
N LEU A 32 -24.88 -9.27 -5.34
CA LEU A 32 -24.63 -9.58 -6.75
C LEU A 32 -25.91 -10.07 -7.46
N ASN A 33 -26.74 -10.87 -6.79
CA ASN A 33 -27.98 -11.39 -7.36
C ASN A 33 -29.05 -10.29 -7.52
N GLU A 34 -29.21 -9.41 -6.54
CA GLU A 34 -30.16 -8.28 -6.61
C GLU A 34 -29.79 -7.25 -7.69
N LYS A 35 -28.50 -7.20 -8.05
CA LYS A 35 -27.95 -6.31 -9.09
C LYS A 35 -28.05 -6.91 -10.50
N LEU A 36 -28.24 -8.23 -10.60
CA LEU A 36 -28.50 -8.92 -11.87
C LEU A 36 -29.99 -8.84 -12.25
N GLU A 37 -30.91 -8.96 -11.29
CA GLU A 37 -32.35 -8.86 -11.55
C GLU A 37 -32.80 -7.43 -11.92
N LYS A 38 -32.14 -6.40 -11.41
CA LYS A 38 -32.42 -4.99 -11.76
C LYS A 38 -31.96 -4.58 -13.16
N LYS A 39 -31.28 -5.46 -13.91
CA LYS A 39 -30.80 -5.16 -15.28
C LYS A 39 -31.83 -5.41 -16.38
N GLU A 40 -32.95 -6.08 -16.11
CA GLU A 40 -33.86 -6.50 -17.20
C GLU A 40 -35.00 -5.51 -17.51
N ILE A 41 -35.12 -4.39 -16.79
CA ILE A 41 -36.06 -3.32 -17.16
C ILE A 41 -35.41 -1.95 -16.98
N LYS A 42 -34.62 -1.52 -17.96
CA LYS A 42 -34.36 -0.10 -18.20
C LYS A 42 -34.36 0.17 -19.70
N SER A 43 -35.52 0.62 -20.14
CA SER A 43 -35.86 1.11 -21.46
C SER A 43 -34.93 2.24 -21.92
N GLU A 44 -34.29 2.03 -23.07
CA GLU A 44 -34.11 2.97 -24.20
C GLU A 44 -33.56 4.40 -23.99
N THR A 45 -33.03 4.80 -22.83
CA THR A 45 -32.48 6.17 -22.63
C THR A 45 -31.08 6.30 -22.02
N GLU A 46 -30.32 5.21 -21.86
CA GLU A 46 -28.93 5.22 -21.35
C GLU A 46 -27.87 4.95 -22.45
N LEU A 47 -28.19 5.26 -23.72
CA LEU A 47 -27.35 4.91 -24.88
C LEU A 47 -26.29 5.97 -25.29
N GLU A 48 -26.04 7.01 -24.48
CA GLU A 48 -25.09 8.09 -24.84
C GLU A 48 -24.17 8.57 -23.71
N LEU A 49 -23.92 7.77 -22.66
CA LEU A 49 -22.98 8.18 -21.61
C LEU A 49 -22.01 7.10 -21.11
N GLU A 50 -21.70 6.12 -21.94
CA GLU A 50 -20.41 5.45 -21.88
C GLU A 50 -19.46 6.22 -22.78
N SER A 51 -19.14 7.47 -22.38
CA SER A 51 -17.95 8.12 -22.92
C SER A 51 -16.78 7.23 -22.51
N GLU A 52 -16.27 6.46 -23.47
CA GLU A 52 -15.03 5.69 -23.38
C GLU A 52 -14.01 6.53 -22.60
N LEU A 53 -13.78 6.18 -21.33
CA LEU A 53 -12.71 6.78 -20.56
C LEU A 53 -11.43 6.23 -21.18
N ASP A 54 -10.88 7.00 -22.11
CA ASP A 54 -9.56 6.77 -22.68
C ASP A 54 -8.53 6.99 -21.56
N PHE A 55 -8.38 5.96 -20.73
CA PHE A 55 -7.50 5.97 -19.58
C PHE A 55 -6.07 5.74 -20.05
N VAL A 56 -5.39 6.84 -20.34
CA VAL A 56 -3.96 6.81 -20.66
C VAL A 56 -3.16 6.83 -19.35
N TYR A 57 -2.55 5.70 -19.00
CA TYR A 57 -1.66 5.60 -17.84
C TYR A 57 -0.22 5.94 -18.23
N ASP A 58 0.30 7.05 -17.69
CA ASP A 58 1.68 7.48 -17.90
C ASP A 58 2.63 6.79 -16.90
N PHE A 59 3.34 5.78 -17.38
CA PHE A 59 4.33 5.05 -16.60
C PHE A 59 5.59 5.87 -16.30
N ASP A 60 5.96 6.80 -17.18
CA ASP A 60 7.16 7.62 -17.00
C ASP A 60 6.94 8.61 -15.86
N TYR A 61 5.79 9.29 -15.87
CA TYR A 61 5.38 10.17 -14.78
C TYR A 61 5.26 9.41 -13.44
N ALA A 62 4.63 8.24 -13.45
CA ALA A 62 4.53 7.41 -12.25
C ALA A 62 5.91 7.00 -11.71
N SER A 63 6.84 6.65 -12.60
CA SER A 63 8.23 6.32 -12.26
C SER A 63 8.98 7.50 -11.66
N GLU A 64 8.80 8.71 -12.22
CA GLU A 64 9.38 9.94 -11.68
C GLU A 64 8.84 10.27 -10.28
N CYS A 65 7.52 10.18 -10.08
CA CYS A 65 6.89 10.35 -8.77
C CYS A 65 7.36 9.30 -7.75
N TRP A 66 7.64 8.08 -8.19
CA TRP A 66 8.21 7.05 -7.31
C TRP A 66 9.66 7.37 -6.92
N LYS A 67 10.48 7.81 -7.88
CA LYS A 67 11.88 8.19 -7.66
C LYS A 67 12.03 9.47 -6.84
N SER A 68 11.09 10.42 -6.93
CA SER A 68 11.13 11.64 -6.14
C SER A 68 10.96 11.34 -4.65
N ASN A 69 10.07 10.41 -4.31
CA ASN A 69 9.76 10.00 -2.93
C ASN A 69 10.80 9.06 -2.29
N LYS A 70 11.64 8.41 -3.09
CA LYS A 70 12.63 7.42 -2.63
C LYS A 70 14.06 7.85 -2.94
N GLN A 71 15.00 7.36 -2.14
CA GLN A 71 16.43 7.53 -2.35
C GLN A 71 17.07 6.17 -2.58
N TYR A 72 17.89 6.07 -3.62
CA TYR A 72 18.73 4.92 -3.84
C TYR A 72 19.84 4.87 -2.78
N VAL A 73 20.01 3.70 -2.15
CA VAL A 73 20.96 3.51 -1.03
C VAL A 73 22.09 2.56 -1.39
N GLY A 74 22.12 2.05 -2.63
CA GLY A 74 23.03 0.99 -3.07
C GLY A 74 22.38 -0.40 -3.08
N ASN A 75 23.00 -1.36 -3.75
CA ASN A 75 22.59 -2.77 -3.83
C ASN A 75 21.13 -3.00 -4.27
N GLY A 76 20.60 -2.14 -5.15
CA GLY A 76 19.19 -2.23 -5.57
C GLY A 76 18.18 -1.84 -4.47
N CYS A 77 18.64 -1.33 -3.32
CA CYS A 77 17.79 -0.93 -2.21
C CYS A 77 17.39 0.54 -2.31
N TYR A 78 16.15 0.83 -1.93
CA TYR A 78 15.58 2.17 -1.87
C TYR A 78 14.98 2.43 -0.49
N LYS A 79 15.10 3.66 0.01
CA LYS A 79 14.45 4.12 1.24
C LYS A 79 13.65 5.39 0.99
N TYR A 80 12.57 5.60 1.75
CA TYR A 80 11.78 6.82 1.63
C TYR A 80 12.55 8.04 2.13
N LYS A 81 12.37 9.16 1.43
CA LYS A 81 12.87 10.48 1.85
C LYS A 81 11.85 11.17 2.75
N CYS A 82 12.32 12.01 3.64
CA CYS A 82 11.47 12.87 4.46
C CYS A 82 10.77 13.91 3.56
N GLN A 83 9.45 14.06 3.72
CA GLN A 83 8.67 14.97 2.88
C GLN A 83 8.71 16.44 3.34
N CYS A 84 9.30 16.75 4.51
CA CYS A 84 9.37 18.12 4.99
C CYS A 84 10.32 19.00 4.15
N ILE A 85 9.92 20.27 4.01
CA ILE A 85 10.76 21.33 3.46
C ILE A 85 11.62 21.91 4.58
N THR A 86 12.91 22.05 4.32
CA THR A 86 13.86 22.65 5.25
C THR A 86 13.61 24.16 5.36
N LYS A 87 14.12 24.79 6.43
CA LYS A 87 14.03 26.26 6.61
C LYS A 87 14.62 27.07 5.44
N LYS A 88 15.44 26.45 4.59
CA LYS A 88 16.04 27.06 3.40
C LYS A 88 15.16 26.94 2.14
N GLY A 89 13.96 26.35 2.25
CA GLY A 89 13.05 26.10 1.12
C GLY A 89 13.35 24.82 0.33
N ASN A 90 14.42 24.09 0.65
CA ASN A 90 14.80 22.86 -0.06
C ASN A 90 14.17 21.62 0.61
N PRO A 91 13.84 20.56 -0.15
CA PRO A 91 13.33 19.31 0.40
C PRO A 91 14.36 18.61 1.29
N CYS A 92 13.88 17.93 2.33
CA CYS A 92 14.76 17.18 3.21
C CYS A 92 15.32 15.93 2.52
N VAL A 93 16.64 15.82 2.44
CA VAL A 93 17.33 14.64 1.90
C VAL A 93 17.53 13.51 2.92
N ARG A 94 17.00 13.65 4.13
CA ARG A 94 17.12 12.59 5.16
C ARG A 94 16.09 11.50 4.91
N THR A 95 16.44 10.30 5.36
CA THR A 95 15.53 9.15 5.31
C THR A 95 14.38 9.34 6.30
N ALA A 96 13.15 9.02 5.85
CA ALA A 96 11.99 8.92 6.71
C ALA A 96 12.14 7.74 7.70
N LEU A 97 11.51 7.85 8.86
CA LEU A 97 11.45 6.74 9.81
C LEU A 97 10.48 5.65 9.33
N PRO A 98 10.65 4.38 9.74
CA PRO A 98 9.70 3.33 9.40
C PRO A 98 8.30 3.67 9.93
N GLY A 99 7.28 3.61 9.07
CA GLY A 99 5.89 3.95 9.42
C GLY A 99 5.58 5.45 9.46
N GLU A 100 6.58 6.31 9.28
CA GLU A 100 6.43 7.75 9.35
C GLU A 100 6.78 8.42 8.01
N ILE A 101 6.23 9.62 7.81
CA ILE A 101 6.48 10.43 6.62
C ILE A 101 7.77 11.27 6.79
N ASN A 102 8.14 11.52 8.04
CA ASN A 102 9.18 12.47 8.42
C ASN A 102 10.42 11.79 9.02
N CYS A 103 11.56 12.47 8.95
CA CYS A 103 12.77 12.05 9.64
C CYS A 103 12.73 12.42 11.13
N LYS A 104 13.62 11.83 11.93
CA LYS A 104 13.77 12.11 13.39
C LYS A 104 13.82 13.59 13.78
N ILE A 105 14.24 14.47 12.87
CA ILE A 105 14.43 15.89 13.14
C ILE A 105 13.16 16.71 12.85
N HIS A 106 12.33 16.23 11.94
CA HIS A 106 11.04 16.84 11.60
C HIS A 106 9.85 16.13 12.26
N LEU A 107 10.07 14.97 12.88
CA LEU A 107 9.15 14.33 13.82
C LEU A 107 9.37 15.00 15.19
N LYS A 108 8.72 16.14 15.42
CA LYS A 108 8.71 16.87 16.69
C LYS A 108 7.30 17.24 17.07
#